data_AF-A0A9D4T1J2-F1
#
_entry.id   AF-A0A9D4T1J2-F1
#
_cell.length_a   1.000
_cell.length_b   1.000
_cell.length_c   1.000
_cell.angle_alpha   90.00
_cell.angle_beta   90.00
_cell.angle_gamma   90.00
#
_symmetry.space_group_name_H-M   'P 1'
#
loop_
_entity.id
_entity.type
_entity.pdbx_description
1 polymer ?
#
loop_
_entity_poly.entity_id
_entity_poly.type
_entity_poly.pdbx_seq_one_letter_code
_entity_poly.pdbx_strand_id
1 'polypeptide(L)'
;MKGYVVSAALLVLGMAVASQAIGCANPAPFKGKWVIGVDGKECVALVKEKCTGLRQYTTHSWRRGKHVRSNCGSIPRWSAIATFLDGSKYRGHAAIFESCASDGIWVYDQWNTAPVDRRKIRYGNSKPNYNGDNFYMIEL
;
A
#
# COMPACT_ATOMS: atom_id res chain seq x y z
N MET A 1 19.37 7.29 61.91
CA MET A 1 18.51 7.35 60.71
C MET A 1 19.41 7.55 59.50
N LYS A 2 19.63 6.51 58.69
CA LYS A 2 20.31 6.62 57.38
C LYS A 2 19.38 5.96 56.35
N GLY A 3 18.67 6.80 55.61
CA GLY A 3 17.70 6.38 54.61
C GLY A 3 18.39 5.85 53.36
N TYR A 4 17.89 4.72 52.88
CA TYR A 4 18.28 4.10 51.62
C TYR A 4 17.70 4.91 50.46
N VAL A 5 18.53 5.33 49.50
CA VAL A 5 18.07 5.84 48.21
C VAL A 5 18.02 4.66 47.26
N VAL A 6 16.83 4.08 47.06
CA VAL A 6 16.58 3.10 46.01
C VAL A 6 16.34 3.88 44.72
N SER A 7 17.32 3.87 43.82
CA SER A 7 17.13 4.39 42.45
C SER A 7 16.22 3.45 41.68
N ALA A 8 14.98 3.90 41.43
CA ALA A 8 14.08 3.23 40.51
C ALA A 8 14.55 3.49 39.07
N ALA A 9 15.16 2.49 38.43
CA ALA A 9 15.44 2.53 37.00
C ALA A 9 14.11 2.34 36.24
N LEU A 10 13.58 3.42 35.67
CA LEU A 10 12.48 3.35 34.70
C LEU A 10 13.02 2.74 33.39
N LEU A 11 12.68 1.48 33.12
CA LEU A 11 12.80 0.88 31.79
C LEU A 11 11.74 1.49 30.88
N VAL A 12 12.11 2.52 30.11
CA VAL A 12 11.29 3.01 29.01
C VAL A 12 11.43 2.02 27.85
N LEU A 13 10.51 1.06 27.76
CA LEU A 13 10.33 0.27 26.54
C LEU A 13 9.84 1.21 25.44
N GLY A 14 10.76 1.66 24.59
CA GLY A 14 10.43 2.37 23.36
C GLY A 14 9.64 1.45 22.43
N MET A 15 8.32 1.57 22.42
CA MET A 15 7.48 0.95 21.40
C MET A 15 7.75 1.67 20.08
N ALA A 16 8.61 1.09 19.24
CA ALA A 16 8.68 1.48 17.84
C ALA A 16 7.30 1.21 17.24
N VAL A 17 6.56 2.27 16.92
CA VAL A 17 5.29 2.16 16.21
C VAL A 17 5.63 1.71 14.79
N ALA A 18 5.67 0.40 14.57
CA ALA A 18 5.80 -0.13 13.22
C ALA A 18 4.58 0.34 12.43
N SER A 19 4.79 1.17 11.40
CA SER A 19 3.73 1.53 10.45
C SER A 19 3.09 0.25 9.95
N GLN A 20 1.87 -0.03 10.42
CA GLN A 20 1.18 -1.27 10.09
C GLN A 20 0.69 -1.17 8.65
N ALA A 21 0.88 -2.23 7.88
CA ALA A 21 0.40 -2.30 6.51
C ALA A 21 -1.09 -1.99 6.44
N ILE A 22 -1.49 -1.09 5.55
CA ILE A 22 -2.91 -0.92 5.22
C ILE A 22 -3.35 -2.15 4.43
N GLY A 23 -3.96 -3.10 5.15
CA GLY A 23 -4.48 -4.34 4.58
C GLY A 23 -5.79 -4.13 3.83
N CYS A 24 -6.03 -5.01 2.86
CA CYS A 24 -7.20 -5.01 2.01
C CYS A 24 -7.91 -6.37 2.05
N ALA A 25 -9.21 -6.36 1.78
CA ALA A 25 -9.97 -7.56 1.52
C ALA A 25 -9.42 -8.27 0.27
N ASN A 26 -9.54 -9.62 0.24
CA ASN A 26 -9.18 -10.40 -0.93
C ASN A 26 -9.93 -9.89 -2.18
N PRO A 27 -9.23 -9.39 -3.22
CA PRO A 27 -9.84 -8.84 -4.41
C PRO A 27 -10.28 -9.89 -5.44
N ALA A 28 -9.87 -11.15 -5.31
CA ALA A 28 -10.15 -12.20 -6.29
C ALA A 28 -11.66 -12.38 -6.60
N PRO A 29 -12.60 -12.30 -5.64
CA PRO A 29 -14.03 -12.37 -5.91
C PRO A 29 -14.59 -11.23 -6.77
N PHE A 30 -13.86 -10.11 -6.91
CA PHE A 30 -14.27 -8.97 -7.73
C PHE A 30 -13.71 -9.03 -9.16
N LYS A 31 -12.87 -10.02 -9.50
CA LYS A 31 -12.33 -10.17 -10.85
C LYS A 31 -13.44 -10.15 -11.90
N GLY A 32 -13.23 -9.37 -12.97
CA GLY A 32 -14.19 -9.17 -14.06
C GLY A 32 -15.35 -8.22 -13.72
N LYS A 33 -15.40 -7.68 -12.50
CA LYS A 33 -16.43 -6.73 -12.06
C LYS A 33 -15.81 -5.36 -11.77
N TRP A 34 -16.65 -4.34 -11.85
CA TRP A 34 -16.29 -2.99 -11.42
C TRP A 34 -16.46 -2.84 -9.91
N VAL A 35 -15.46 -2.30 -9.23
CA VAL A 35 -15.63 -1.72 -7.90
C VAL A 35 -15.83 -0.22 -8.10
N ILE A 36 -17.07 0.25 -7.98
CA ILE A 36 -17.41 1.67 -8.14
C ILE A 36 -17.41 2.32 -6.76
N GLY A 37 -16.50 3.26 -6.56
CA GLY A 37 -16.31 3.96 -5.28
C GLY A 37 -16.41 5.48 -5.43
N VAL A 38 -15.89 6.20 -4.44
CA VAL A 38 -15.84 7.68 -4.45
C VAL A 38 -15.04 8.25 -5.62
N ASP A 39 -14.11 7.47 -6.19
CA ASP A 39 -13.33 7.82 -7.39
C ASP A 39 -13.86 7.12 -8.66
N GLY A 40 -15.14 6.71 -8.69
CA GLY A 40 -15.77 6.07 -9.83
C GLY A 40 -15.16 4.71 -10.17
N LYS A 41 -14.81 4.50 -11.44
CA LYS A 41 -14.19 3.26 -11.97
C LYS A 41 -12.66 3.28 -11.96
N GLU A 42 -12.06 4.27 -11.30
CA GLU A 42 -10.60 4.43 -11.29
C GLU A 42 -9.89 3.40 -10.42
N CYS A 43 -8.57 3.33 -10.56
CA CYS A 43 -7.71 2.46 -9.76
C CYS A 43 -7.79 2.75 -8.26
N VAL A 44 -7.89 4.04 -7.91
CA VAL A 44 -8.03 4.53 -6.53
C VAL A 44 -9.32 4.02 -5.89
N ALA A 45 -10.40 3.90 -6.66
CA ALA A 45 -11.68 3.40 -6.14
C ALA A 45 -11.54 1.98 -5.59
N LEU A 46 -10.89 1.07 -6.31
CA LEU A 46 -10.67 -0.28 -5.80
C LEU A 46 -9.93 -0.27 -4.45
N VAL A 47 -8.85 0.50 -4.36
CA VAL A 47 -8.03 0.56 -3.14
C VAL A 47 -8.80 1.19 -1.98
N LYS A 48 -9.47 2.33 -2.19
CA LYS A 48 -10.27 2.98 -1.14
C LYS A 48 -11.42 2.13 -0.64
N GLU A 49 -12.08 1.40 -1.54
CA GLU A 49 -13.25 0.58 -1.20
C GLU A 49 -12.90 -0.75 -0.55
N LYS A 50 -11.68 -1.27 -0.76
CA LYS A 50 -11.29 -2.61 -0.30
C LYS A 50 -10.21 -2.61 0.77
N CYS A 51 -9.55 -1.50 1.01
CA CYS A 51 -8.49 -1.39 2.00
C CYS A 51 -8.94 -0.62 3.24
N THR A 52 -8.56 -1.13 4.41
CA THR A 52 -9.05 -0.66 5.71
C THR A 52 -8.78 0.83 5.89
N GLY A 53 -9.83 1.59 6.12
CA GLY A 53 -9.74 2.99 6.48
C GLY A 53 -9.31 3.95 5.35
N LEU A 54 -9.22 3.54 4.09
CA LEU A 54 -8.82 4.46 3.01
C LEU A 54 -9.99 5.27 2.43
N ARG A 55 -11.23 4.77 2.50
CA ARG A 55 -12.41 5.44 1.90
C ARG A 55 -12.62 6.88 2.36
N GLN A 56 -12.25 7.21 3.59
CA GLN A 56 -12.44 8.53 4.20
C GLN A 56 -11.36 9.56 3.86
N TYR A 57 -10.24 9.14 3.24
CA TYR A 57 -9.13 10.02 2.92
C TYR A 57 -9.06 10.32 1.42
N THR A 58 -8.62 11.53 1.09
CA THR A 58 -8.22 11.86 -0.29
C THR A 58 -6.83 11.31 -0.56
N THR A 59 -6.47 11.14 -1.84
CA THR A 59 -5.11 10.70 -2.22
C THR A 59 -4.02 11.71 -1.84
N HIS A 60 -4.37 12.96 -1.56
CA HIS A 60 -3.43 13.95 -1.02
C HIS A 60 -2.94 13.63 0.39
N SER A 61 -3.73 12.88 1.17
CA SER A 61 -3.34 12.41 2.50
C SER A 61 -2.43 11.18 2.45
N TRP A 62 -2.30 10.52 1.30
CA TRP A 62 -1.48 9.32 1.17
C TRP A 62 0.00 9.68 1.21
N ARG A 63 0.74 8.97 2.04
CA ARG A 63 2.17 9.10 2.23
C ARG A 63 2.89 7.88 1.67
N ARG A 64 4.07 8.12 1.12
CA ARG A 64 4.96 7.07 0.61
C ARG A 64 5.49 6.24 1.79
N GLY A 65 5.06 4.98 1.88
CA GLY A 65 5.58 4.01 2.84
C GLY A 65 6.77 3.19 2.31
N LYS A 66 6.87 1.94 2.74
CA LYS A 66 7.93 1.01 2.30
C LYS A 66 7.88 0.77 0.79
N HIS A 67 9.05 0.82 0.15
CA HIS A 67 9.22 0.47 -1.26
C HIS A 67 9.00 -1.03 -1.47
N VAL A 68 8.09 -1.41 -2.37
CA VAL A 68 7.63 -2.80 -2.53
C VAL A 68 8.77 -3.71 -2.99
N ARG A 69 9.49 -3.35 -4.06
CA ARG A 69 10.53 -4.22 -4.66
C ARG A 69 11.66 -4.52 -3.68
N SER A 70 12.18 -3.52 -2.98
CA SER A 70 13.30 -3.71 -2.04
C SER A 70 12.90 -4.38 -0.73
N ASN A 71 11.60 -4.46 -0.43
CA ASN A 71 11.10 -4.98 0.85
C ASN A 71 10.18 -6.20 0.66
N CYS A 72 10.22 -6.85 -0.50
CA CYS A 72 9.25 -7.84 -0.93
C CYS A 72 8.86 -8.87 0.14
N GLY A 73 9.84 -9.49 0.81
CA GLY A 73 9.59 -10.52 1.82
C GLY A 73 8.87 -10.03 3.07
N SER A 74 8.76 -8.71 3.26
CA SER A 74 8.09 -8.08 4.39
C SER A 74 6.76 -7.40 4.03
N ILE A 75 6.38 -7.33 2.75
CA ILE A 75 5.12 -6.74 2.32
C ILE A 75 4.02 -7.80 2.46
N PRO A 76 3.02 -7.60 3.35
CA PRO A 76 1.93 -8.55 3.48
C PRO A 76 1.12 -8.65 2.18
N ARG A 77 0.70 -9.86 1.84
CA ARG A 77 -0.29 -10.07 0.78
C ARG A 77 -1.55 -9.25 1.09
N TRP A 78 -2.16 -8.68 0.05
CA TRP A 78 -3.31 -7.77 0.15
C TRP A 78 -2.99 -6.42 0.80
N SER A 79 -1.78 -5.90 0.60
CA SER A 79 -1.45 -4.53 1.02
C SER A 79 -1.90 -3.50 -0.01
N ALA A 80 -2.34 -2.34 0.46
CA ALA A 80 -2.59 -1.17 -0.37
C ALA A 80 -1.25 -0.59 -0.85
N ILE A 81 -1.07 -0.52 -2.17
CA ILE A 81 0.15 0.03 -2.79
C ILE A 81 -0.20 1.08 -3.84
N ALA A 82 0.70 2.02 -4.05
CA ALA A 82 0.56 3.02 -5.11
C ALA A 82 1.92 3.50 -5.62
N THR A 83 1.89 4.15 -6.78
CA THR A 83 3.03 4.92 -7.25
C THR A 83 3.07 6.29 -6.61
N PHE A 84 4.28 6.73 -6.26
CA PHE A 84 4.55 8.05 -5.68
C PHE A 84 5.51 8.80 -6.60
N LEU A 85 5.02 9.22 -7.77
CA LEU A 85 5.83 9.79 -8.85
C LEU A 85 6.07 11.30 -8.73
N ASP A 86 5.54 11.94 -7.69
CA ASP A 86 5.76 13.36 -7.35
C ASP A 86 6.34 13.46 -5.93
N GLY A 87 7.58 13.02 -5.77
CA GLY A 87 8.22 12.91 -4.47
C GLY A 87 7.43 12.01 -3.51
N SER A 88 7.11 12.49 -2.32
CA SER A 88 6.37 11.72 -1.32
C SER A 88 4.86 11.67 -1.54
N LYS A 89 4.33 12.29 -2.59
CA LYS A 89 2.89 12.39 -2.87
C LYS A 89 2.43 11.37 -3.90
N TYR A 90 1.19 10.93 -3.75
CA TYR A 90 0.55 10.04 -4.71
C TYR A 90 0.49 10.70 -6.10
N ARG A 91 0.96 9.96 -7.11
CA ARG A 91 0.79 10.29 -8.52
C ARG A 91 0.93 9.00 -9.32
N GLY A 92 -0.05 8.71 -10.18
CA GLY A 92 0.00 7.58 -11.11
C GLY A 92 -1.08 6.54 -10.81
N HIS A 93 -0.68 5.36 -10.33
CA HIS A 93 -1.54 4.18 -10.22
C HIS A 93 -1.60 3.65 -8.78
N ALA A 94 -2.75 3.07 -8.41
CA ALA A 94 -2.97 2.41 -7.14
C ALA A 94 -3.45 0.97 -7.37
N ALA A 95 -3.03 0.04 -6.52
CA ALA A 95 -3.35 -1.37 -6.67
C ALA A 95 -3.37 -2.09 -5.31
N ILE A 96 -3.90 -3.31 -5.31
CA ILE A 96 -3.80 -4.23 -4.18
C ILE A 96 -2.69 -5.24 -4.47
N PHE A 97 -1.65 -5.24 -3.64
CA PHE A 97 -0.50 -6.14 -3.78
C PHE A 97 -0.91 -7.60 -3.53
N GLU A 98 -0.44 -8.52 -4.38
CA GLU A 98 -0.57 -9.96 -4.13
C GLU A 98 0.78 -10.58 -3.73
N SER A 99 1.78 -10.46 -4.59
CA SER A 99 3.10 -11.06 -4.39
C SER A 99 4.13 -10.43 -5.32
N CYS A 100 5.42 -10.63 -5.05
CA CYS A 100 6.45 -10.30 -6.03
C CYS A 100 6.77 -11.50 -6.93
N ALA A 101 7.37 -11.19 -8.06
CA ALA A 101 8.05 -12.11 -8.95
C ALA A 101 9.46 -11.57 -9.24
N SER A 102 10.30 -12.37 -9.89
CA SER A 102 11.64 -11.95 -10.31
C SER A 102 11.61 -10.76 -11.28
N ASP A 103 10.56 -10.67 -12.10
CA ASP A 103 10.39 -9.69 -13.18
C ASP A 103 9.32 -8.61 -12.89
N GLY A 104 8.71 -8.60 -11.71
CA GLY A 104 7.70 -7.61 -11.37
C GLY A 104 6.94 -7.89 -10.08
N ILE A 105 5.75 -7.30 -9.96
CA ILE A 105 4.80 -7.54 -8.88
C ILE A 105 3.46 -8.01 -9.45
N TRP A 106 2.85 -8.99 -8.80
CA TRP A 106 1.47 -9.39 -9.05
C TRP A 106 0.55 -8.54 -8.20
N VAL A 107 -0.45 -7.96 -8.86
CA VAL A 107 -1.42 -7.06 -8.22
C VAL A 107 -2.82 -7.35 -8.72
N TYR A 108 -3.81 -6.85 -7.99
CA TYR A 108 -5.15 -6.62 -8.50
C TYR A 108 -5.39 -5.12 -8.62
N ASP A 109 -5.88 -4.71 -9.78
CA ASP A 109 -6.30 -3.35 -10.02
C ASP A 109 -7.43 -3.29 -11.05
N GLN A 110 -7.96 -2.08 -11.22
CA GLN A 110 -8.90 -1.69 -12.25
C GLN A 110 -8.51 -0.29 -12.74
N TRP A 111 -9.09 0.17 -13.85
CA TRP A 111 -9.08 1.57 -14.27
C TRP A 111 -10.27 1.84 -15.18
N ASN A 112 -10.56 3.08 -15.55
CA ASN A 112 -11.78 3.48 -16.27
C ASN A 112 -12.20 2.63 -17.50
N THR A 113 -11.28 1.88 -18.13
CA THR A 113 -11.56 1.00 -19.27
C THR A 113 -11.29 -0.50 -19.01
N ALA A 114 -10.81 -0.90 -17.83
CA ALA A 114 -10.70 -2.31 -17.45
C ALA A 114 -11.23 -2.58 -16.03
N PRO A 115 -12.14 -3.58 -15.87
CA PRO A 115 -12.63 -3.99 -14.55
C PRO A 115 -11.51 -4.64 -13.74
N VAL A 116 -11.80 -5.00 -12.48
CA VAL A 116 -10.82 -5.63 -11.60
C VAL A 116 -10.22 -6.87 -12.27
N ASP A 117 -8.89 -6.92 -12.38
CA ASP A 117 -8.18 -8.11 -12.82
C ASP A 117 -6.85 -8.27 -12.10
N ARG A 118 -6.36 -9.51 -12.09
CA ARG A 118 -5.03 -9.87 -11.64
C ARG A 118 -4.05 -9.63 -12.79
N ARG A 119 -3.06 -8.77 -12.60
CA ARG A 119 -2.01 -8.55 -13.60
C ARG A 119 -0.62 -8.44 -12.99
N LYS A 120 0.40 -8.72 -13.82
CA LYS A 120 1.79 -8.49 -13.48
C LYS A 120 2.20 -7.10 -13.94
N ILE A 121 2.65 -6.26 -13.01
CA ILE A 121 3.32 -5.00 -13.31
C ILE A 121 4.83 -5.27 -13.34
N ARG A 122 5.44 -5.20 -14.53
CA ARG A 122 6.85 -5.52 -14.73
C ARG A 122 7.76 -4.43 -14.17
N TYR A 123 8.92 -4.84 -13.66
CA TYR A 123 10.03 -3.92 -13.38
C TYR A 123 10.60 -3.35 -14.70
N GLY A 124 11.20 -2.16 -14.64
CA GLY A 124 11.82 -1.50 -15.79
C GLY A 124 10.84 -1.05 -16.88
N ASN A 125 9.53 -1.03 -16.62
CA ASN A 125 8.55 -0.55 -17.61
C ASN A 125 8.76 0.95 -17.89
N SER A 126 8.76 1.33 -19.17
CA SER A 126 8.93 2.73 -19.60
C SER A 126 7.76 3.63 -19.18
N LYS A 127 6.57 3.06 -18.93
CA LYS A 127 5.42 3.80 -18.39
C LYS A 127 5.51 3.86 -16.86
N PRO A 128 5.78 5.02 -16.24
CA PRO A 128 6.07 5.09 -14.80
C PRO A 128 4.93 4.57 -13.91
N ASN A 129 3.68 4.81 -14.29
CA ASN A 129 2.47 4.34 -13.59
C ASN A 129 2.34 2.80 -13.58
N TYR A 130 3.03 2.12 -14.50
CA TYR A 130 3.00 0.67 -14.70
C TYR A 130 4.39 0.05 -14.61
N ASN A 131 5.30 0.73 -13.91
CA ASN A 131 6.60 0.18 -13.56
C ASN A 131 6.56 -0.30 -12.12
N GLY A 132 6.83 -1.60 -11.91
CA GLY A 132 6.86 -2.23 -10.60
C GLY A 132 7.90 -1.59 -9.66
N ASP A 133 8.90 -0.90 -10.20
CA ASP A 133 9.93 -0.17 -9.45
C ASP A 133 9.39 1.06 -8.73
N ASN A 134 8.21 1.53 -9.11
CA ASN A 134 7.66 2.78 -8.59
C ASN A 134 6.61 2.57 -7.50
N PHE A 135 6.37 1.33 -7.07
CA PHE A 135 5.32 1.02 -6.09
C PHE A 135 5.84 1.03 -4.66
N TYR A 136 5.08 1.70 -3.80
CA TYR A 136 5.29 1.77 -2.37
C TYR A 136 3.99 1.41 -1.67
N MET A 137 4.08 0.94 -0.43
CA MET A 137 2.93 0.84 0.45
C MET A 137 2.32 2.23 0.68
N ILE A 138 1.00 2.29 0.77
CA ILE A 138 0.29 3.50 1.17
C ILE A 138 0.32 3.60 2.70
N GLU A 139 0.72 4.76 3.20
CA GLU A 139 0.59 5.18 4.59
C GLU A 139 -0.29 6.44 4.68
N LEU A 140 -0.73 6.81 5.88
CA LEU A 140 -1.53 7.99 6.18
C LEU A 140 -0.78 8.91 7.15
#